data_AF-A0A945NH14-F1
#
_entry.id   AF-A0A945NH14-F1
#
_cell.length_a   1.000
_cell.length_b   1.000
_cell.length_c   1.000
_cell.angle_alpha   90.00
_cell.angle_beta   90.00
_cell.angle_gamma   90.00
#
_symmetry.space_group_name_H-M   'P 1'
#
loop_
_entity.id
_entity.type
_entity.pdbx_description
1 polymer ?
#
loop_
_entity_poly.entity_id
_entity_poly.type
_entity_poly.pdbx_seq_one_letter_code
_entity_poly.pdbx_strand_id
1 'polypeptide(L)'
;MIEWSIDNVKTWPTIALLLLMSSGIFAAPAMAQEIVSPDTVYARVSLISDRLSQIYKRNLGNLSNIKVPRELDSRDYYPRHVFQRVLDVERQISALLNLNSLKAKPTGVIRIEKYTPVQVMALVKIINQRVGDVKSAVGLSPADKPSSKYKNKQPINVYVALDRVELLLRQLGAPSVQPPDVLQRAQMIVHLLSNLCKSYKCDDLSKRPVSGINLKRPIKVYQEVFKLIEVLNEVEKKLPSRIEGGVLAPKLETGLIIPDTVNKVVGIILADLIEMNRLNGKLTTLDIPRRMGHGSPIEVWREIDFARRLALNLAKKI
;
A
#
# COMPACT_ATOMS: atom_id res chain seq x y z
N MET A 1 -47.84 45.93 15.18
CA MET A 1 -48.68 45.04 14.36
C MET A 1 -47.82 43.84 13.99
N ILE A 2 -47.87 42.67 14.60
CA ILE A 2 -48.71 42.09 15.66
C ILE A 2 -47.78 41.13 16.44
N GLU A 3 -47.78 41.24 17.78
CA GLU A 3 -47.29 40.22 18.72
C GLU A 3 -48.18 38.97 18.65
N TRP A 4 -47.64 37.77 18.83
CA TRP A 4 -48.40 36.69 19.46
C TRP A 4 -47.58 35.96 20.52
N SER A 5 -48.13 36.04 21.71
CA SER A 5 -47.82 35.38 22.97
C SER A 5 -48.43 33.97 23.00
N ILE A 6 -47.67 33.04 23.60
CA ILE A 6 -48.01 32.02 24.60
C ILE A 6 -49.45 31.44 24.60
N ASP A 7 -49.58 30.11 24.51
CA ASP A 7 -50.18 29.24 25.57
C ASP A 7 -50.48 27.83 25.05
N ASN A 8 -49.89 26.82 25.71
CA ASN A 8 -50.67 25.71 26.27
C ASN A 8 -49.77 24.81 27.13
N VAL A 9 -49.80 25.09 28.42
CA VAL A 9 -49.48 24.13 29.48
C VAL A 9 -50.67 23.19 29.62
N LYS A 10 -50.45 21.88 29.53
CA LYS A 10 -51.37 20.88 30.09
C LYS A 10 -50.62 20.03 31.11
N THR A 11 -51.26 19.91 32.26
CA THR A 11 -50.77 19.40 33.54
C THR A 11 -50.68 17.87 33.60
N TRP A 12 -49.57 17.36 34.19
CA TRP A 12 -49.39 16.31 35.23
C TRP A 12 -50.36 15.10 35.27
N PRO A 13 -49.91 13.85 35.55
CA PRO A 13 -49.20 13.54 36.80
C PRO A 13 -48.08 12.48 36.76
N THR A 14 -47.22 12.56 37.77
CA THR A 14 -46.48 11.46 38.40
C THR A 14 -47.38 10.24 38.64
N ILE A 15 -47.06 9.11 38.02
CA ILE A 15 -47.46 7.78 38.47
C ILE A 15 -46.19 6.97 38.70
N ALA A 16 -46.05 6.55 39.95
CA ALA A 16 -45.01 5.70 40.45
C ALA A 16 -45.17 4.25 39.96
N LEU A 17 -44.04 3.54 39.94
CA LEU A 17 -43.92 2.13 40.29
C LEU A 17 -44.54 1.09 39.33
N LEU A 18 -43.69 0.46 38.51
CA LEU A 18 -43.61 -1.01 38.47
C LEU A 18 -42.26 -1.47 37.90
N LEU A 19 -41.31 -1.67 38.81
CA LEU A 19 -40.10 -2.46 38.63
C LEU A 19 -40.51 -3.93 38.49
N LEU A 20 -40.68 -4.40 37.26
CA LEU A 20 -40.72 -5.84 36.95
C LEU A 20 -39.42 -6.22 36.26
N MET A 21 -38.61 -6.95 37.02
CA MET A 21 -37.39 -7.58 36.59
C MET A 21 -37.64 -8.40 35.32
N SER A 22 -37.12 -7.90 34.20
CA SER A 22 -36.72 -8.75 33.09
C SER A 22 -35.23 -8.53 32.89
N SER A 23 -34.45 -9.18 33.74
CA SER A 23 -33.05 -9.53 33.46
C SER A 23 -33.05 -10.52 32.29
N GLY A 24 -33.45 -10.03 31.11
CA GLY A 24 -33.10 -10.63 29.84
C GLY A 24 -31.59 -10.50 29.74
N ILE A 25 -30.90 -11.59 30.05
CA ILE A 25 -29.51 -11.79 29.68
C ILE A 25 -29.51 -11.72 28.14
N PHE A 26 -29.33 -10.53 27.59
CA PHE A 26 -28.92 -10.34 26.21
C PHE A 26 -27.51 -10.90 26.14
N ALA A 27 -27.41 -12.22 25.97
CA ALA A 27 -26.24 -12.84 25.39
C ALA A 27 -26.13 -12.23 23.98
N ALA A 28 -25.41 -11.11 23.87
CA ALA A 28 -25.03 -10.58 22.58
C ALA A 28 -24.40 -11.76 21.81
N PRO A 29 -24.91 -12.12 20.62
CA PRO A 29 -24.31 -13.20 19.87
C PRO A 29 -22.83 -12.84 19.72
N ALA A 30 -21.96 -13.72 20.20
CA ALA A 30 -20.53 -13.59 19.98
C ALA A 30 -20.35 -13.52 18.46
N MET A 31 -20.19 -12.31 17.95
CA MET A 31 -19.93 -12.07 16.55
C MET A 31 -18.62 -12.79 16.27
N ALA A 32 -18.70 -13.96 15.65
CA ALA A 32 -17.56 -14.77 15.28
C ALA A 32 -16.61 -13.84 14.50
N GLN A 33 -15.50 -13.49 15.13
CA GLN A 33 -14.55 -12.55 14.54
C GLN A 33 -13.99 -13.23 13.29
N GLU A 34 -14.29 -12.66 12.12
CA GLU A 34 -13.88 -13.20 10.83
C GLU A 34 -12.36 -13.44 10.87
N ILE A 35 -11.94 -14.72 10.78
CA ILE A 35 -10.52 -15.08 10.77
C ILE A 35 -9.91 -14.52 9.48
N VAL A 36 -9.12 -13.46 9.61
CA VAL A 36 -8.52 -12.80 8.44
C VAL A 36 -7.29 -13.60 8.00
N SER A 37 -7.42 -14.28 6.87
CA SER A 37 -6.38 -15.05 6.20
C SER A 37 -6.08 -14.50 4.79
N PRO A 38 -5.00 -14.92 4.11
CA PRO A 38 -4.77 -14.55 2.71
C PRO A 38 -5.95 -14.89 1.78
N ASP A 39 -6.73 -15.94 2.07
CA ASP A 39 -7.95 -16.28 1.32
C ASP A 39 -8.98 -15.15 1.40
N THR A 40 -9.26 -14.66 2.61
CA THR A 40 -10.22 -13.58 2.83
C THR A 40 -9.76 -12.28 2.16
N VAL A 41 -8.46 -11.96 2.24
CA VAL A 41 -7.90 -10.78 1.59
C VAL A 41 -8.00 -10.91 0.07
N TYR A 42 -7.63 -12.06 -0.48
CA TYR A 42 -7.74 -12.34 -1.93
C TYR A 42 -9.18 -12.20 -2.42
N ALA A 43 -10.15 -12.73 -1.66
CA ALA A 43 -11.57 -12.62 -1.99
C ALA A 43 -12.01 -11.15 -2.08
N ARG A 44 -11.52 -10.30 -1.17
CA ARG A 44 -11.84 -8.87 -1.15
C ARG A 44 -11.13 -8.09 -2.27
N VAL A 45 -9.89 -8.44 -2.61
CA VAL A 45 -9.18 -7.84 -3.76
C VAL A 45 -9.83 -8.25 -5.09
N SER A 46 -10.33 -9.49 -5.18
CA SER A 46 -11.07 -9.95 -6.35
C SER A 46 -12.37 -9.16 -6.54
N LEU A 47 -13.09 -8.90 -5.44
CA LEU A 47 -14.29 -8.05 -5.45
C LEU A 47 -13.99 -6.64 -5.98
N ILE A 48 -12.87 -6.04 -5.58
CA ILE A 48 -12.41 -4.74 -6.10
C ILE A 48 -12.21 -4.82 -7.62
N SER A 49 -11.53 -5.87 -8.10
CA SER A 49 -11.31 -6.07 -9.54
C SER A 49 -12.62 -6.21 -10.32
N ASP A 50 -13.59 -6.95 -9.77
CA ASP A 50 -14.90 -7.15 -10.38
C ASP A 50 -15.68 -5.83 -10.46
N ARG A 51 -15.65 -5.02 -9.40
CA ARG A 51 -16.28 -3.69 -9.38
C ARG A 51 -15.66 -2.74 -10.41
N LEU A 52 -14.34 -2.67 -10.48
CA LEU A 52 -13.64 -1.86 -11.49
C LEU A 52 -13.95 -2.33 -12.92
N SER A 53 -14.05 -3.64 -13.12
CA SER A 53 -14.43 -4.21 -14.43
C SER A 53 -15.86 -3.82 -14.82
N GLN A 54 -16.79 -3.76 -13.86
CA GLN A 54 -18.16 -3.28 -14.12
C GLN A 54 -18.19 -1.79 -14.48
N ILE A 55 -17.44 -0.95 -13.74
CA ILE A 55 -17.30 0.48 -14.03
C ILE A 55 -16.73 0.67 -15.44
N TYR A 56 -15.68 -0.08 -15.79
CA TYR A 56 -15.07 -0.02 -17.11
C TYR A 56 -16.08 -0.38 -18.21
N LYS A 57 -16.78 -1.51 -18.08
CA LYS A 57 -17.78 -1.94 -19.07
C LYS A 57 -18.87 -0.88 -19.28
N ARG A 58 -19.30 -0.23 -18.19
CA ARG A 58 -20.32 0.83 -18.24
C ARG A 58 -19.84 2.06 -19.02
N ASN A 59 -18.58 2.47 -18.82
CA ASN A 59 -18.08 3.75 -19.34
C ASN A 59 -17.38 3.63 -20.70
N LEU A 60 -16.75 2.48 -20.99
CA LEU A 60 -15.84 2.29 -22.13
C LEU A 60 -16.23 1.11 -23.03
N GLY A 61 -17.34 0.43 -22.72
CA GLY A 61 -17.89 -0.67 -23.52
C GLY A 61 -17.16 -2.00 -23.31
N ASN A 62 -16.12 -2.27 -24.10
CA ASN A 62 -15.44 -3.57 -24.12
C ASN A 62 -14.10 -3.54 -23.39
N LEU A 63 -13.96 -4.32 -22.32
CA LEU A 63 -12.66 -4.56 -21.66
C LEU A 63 -11.70 -5.18 -22.68
N SER A 64 -10.66 -4.44 -23.03
CA SER A 64 -9.48 -5.05 -23.66
C SER A 64 -8.98 -6.18 -22.77
N ASN A 65 -8.53 -7.30 -23.36
CA ASN A 65 -8.02 -8.45 -22.61
C ASN A 65 -6.82 -8.01 -21.75
N ILE A 66 -7.06 -7.72 -20.47
CA ILE A 66 -6.02 -7.39 -19.51
C ILE A 66 -5.22 -8.66 -19.25
N LYS A 67 -4.08 -8.78 -19.93
CA LYS A 67 -3.09 -9.79 -19.62
C LYS A 67 -2.33 -9.31 -18.38
N VAL A 68 -2.75 -9.80 -17.21
CA VAL A 68 -1.89 -9.73 -16.03
C VAL A 68 -0.69 -10.65 -16.32
N PRO A 69 0.56 -10.17 -16.28
CA PRO A 69 1.72 -11.03 -16.43
C PRO A 69 1.59 -12.20 -15.44
N ARG A 70 1.50 -13.41 -15.99
CA ARG A 70 1.05 -14.61 -15.27
C ARG A 70 2.17 -15.33 -14.52
N GLU A 71 3.40 -14.84 -14.62
CA GLU A 71 4.53 -15.48 -13.94
C GLU A 71 4.43 -15.16 -12.46
N LEU A 72 3.68 -16.00 -11.75
CA LEU A 72 3.80 -16.15 -10.31
C LEU A 72 5.24 -16.57 -10.06
N ASP A 73 5.99 -15.61 -9.54
CA ASP A 73 7.28 -15.84 -8.96
C ASP A 73 7.15 -16.94 -7.88
N SER A 74 7.98 -17.98 -7.95
CA SER A 74 7.96 -19.07 -6.97
C SER A 74 8.52 -18.65 -5.60
N ARG A 75 8.94 -17.40 -5.45
CA ARG A 75 9.47 -16.84 -4.21
C ARG A 75 8.36 -16.53 -3.22
N ASP A 76 8.68 -16.69 -1.93
CA ASP A 76 7.76 -16.45 -0.84
C ASP A 76 7.56 -14.95 -0.61
N TYR A 77 6.37 -14.46 -0.98
CA TYR A 77 5.92 -13.14 -0.58
C TYR A 77 5.34 -13.20 0.84
N TYR A 78 5.54 -12.14 1.60
CA TYR A 78 5.04 -11.99 2.96
C TYR A 78 3.98 -10.88 3.06
N PRO A 79 3.17 -10.85 4.13
CA PRO A 79 2.17 -9.80 4.33
C PRO A 79 2.71 -8.37 4.22
N ARG A 80 3.98 -8.12 4.59
CA ARG A 80 4.64 -6.81 4.42
C ARG A 80 4.71 -6.36 2.96
N HIS A 81 4.97 -7.27 2.01
CA HIS A 81 5.00 -6.96 0.58
C HIS A 81 3.61 -6.64 0.06
N VAL A 82 2.61 -7.41 0.51
CA VAL A 82 1.21 -7.19 0.15
C VAL A 82 0.72 -5.86 0.71
N PHE A 83 1.04 -5.54 1.97
CA PHE A 83 0.68 -4.27 2.60
C PHE A 83 1.22 -3.08 1.79
N GLN A 84 2.50 -3.12 1.43
CA GLN A 84 3.08 -2.06 0.60
C GLN A 84 2.40 -1.98 -0.77
N ARG A 85 2.06 -3.12 -1.39
CA ARG A 85 1.34 -3.14 -2.66
C ARG A 85 -0.07 -2.56 -2.55
N VAL A 86 -0.76 -2.80 -1.44
CA VAL A 86 -2.07 -2.19 -1.17
C VAL A 86 -1.95 -0.68 -1.07
N LEU A 87 -0.91 -0.13 -0.41
CA LEU A 87 -0.66 1.32 -0.39
C LEU A 87 -0.46 1.91 -1.79
N ASP A 88 0.16 1.17 -2.71
CA ASP A 88 0.34 1.60 -4.10
C ASP A 88 -1.02 1.77 -4.80
N VAL A 89 -1.87 0.75 -4.68
CA VAL A 89 -3.23 0.77 -5.24
C VAL A 89 -4.08 1.85 -4.57
N GLU A 90 -3.94 2.03 -3.25
CA GLU A 90 -4.62 3.07 -2.48
C GLU A 90 -4.28 4.48 -2.97
N ARG A 91 -3.03 4.71 -3.36
CA ARG A 91 -2.59 5.98 -3.95
C ARG A 91 -3.18 6.20 -5.33
N GLN A 92 -3.19 5.17 -6.18
CA GLN A 92 -3.75 5.27 -7.54
C GLN A 92 -5.25 5.52 -7.53
N ILE A 93 -6.00 4.82 -6.67
CA ILE A 93 -7.44 5.07 -6.55
C ILE A 93 -7.72 6.47 -6.00
N SER A 94 -6.91 6.95 -5.04
CA SER A 94 -7.05 8.32 -4.54
C SER A 94 -6.79 9.35 -5.64
N ALA A 95 -5.79 9.12 -6.48
CA ALA A 95 -5.50 9.98 -7.63
C ALA A 95 -6.66 9.96 -8.64
N LEU A 96 -7.21 8.79 -8.96
CA LEU A 96 -8.37 8.65 -9.84
C LEU A 96 -9.60 9.39 -9.28
N LEU A 97 -9.89 9.23 -7.99
CA LEU A 97 -10.97 9.94 -7.31
C LEU A 97 -10.79 11.46 -7.40
N ASN A 98 -9.60 11.96 -7.11
CA ASN A 98 -9.32 13.39 -7.17
C ASN A 98 -9.44 13.96 -8.60
N LEU A 99 -9.06 13.21 -9.64
CA LEU A 99 -9.28 13.59 -11.03
C LEU A 99 -10.77 13.72 -11.39
N ASN A 100 -11.63 12.99 -10.67
CA ASN A 100 -13.09 13.03 -10.82
C ASN A 100 -13.76 13.91 -9.75
N SER A 101 -13.02 14.85 -9.15
CA SER A 101 -13.51 15.78 -8.13
C SER A 101 -14.03 15.13 -6.84
N LEU A 102 -13.72 13.85 -6.62
CA LEU A 102 -14.02 13.13 -5.39
C LEU A 102 -12.82 13.25 -4.44
N LYS A 103 -12.99 13.98 -3.33
CA LYS A 103 -11.91 14.23 -2.37
C LYS A 103 -11.44 12.93 -1.73
N ALA A 104 -10.23 12.50 -2.08
CA ALA A 104 -9.59 11.34 -1.49
C ALA A 104 -8.15 11.67 -1.07
N LYS A 105 -7.84 11.41 0.21
CA LYS A 105 -6.47 11.53 0.72
C LYS A 105 -5.87 10.13 0.87
N PRO A 106 -4.70 9.86 0.26
CA PRO A 106 -3.99 8.62 0.51
C PRO A 106 -3.42 8.61 1.94
N THR A 107 -3.03 7.43 2.42
CA THR A 107 -2.24 7.29 3.65
C THR A 107 -1.00 8.18 3.60
N GLY A 108 -0.77 9.00 4.63
CA GLY A 108 0.36 9.93 4.71
C GLY A 108 1.53 9.45 5.58
N VAL A 109 1.28 8.50 6.48
CA VAL A 109 2.25 7.97 7.44
C VAL A 109 2.15 6.45 7.47
N ILE A 110 3.29 5.78 7.46
CA ILE A 110 3.39 4.32 7.57
C ILE A 110 3.85 3.97 8.99
N ARG A 111 3.08 3.15 9.72
CA ARG A 111 3.51 2.62 11.02
C ARG A 111 4.51 1.50 10.82
N ILE A 112 5.63 1.53 11.53
CA ILE A 112 6.65 0.48 11.48
C ILE A 112 6.28 -0.58 12.51
N GLU A 113 5.54 -1.58 12.05
CA GLU A 113 5.00 -2.68 12.86
C GLU A 113 4.96 -3.97 12.06
N LYS A 114 4.70 -5.11 12.72
CA LYS A 114 4.60 -6.39 12.02
C LYS A 114 3.29 -6.40 11.26
N TYR A 115 3.36 -6.36 9.93
CA TYR A 115 2.16 -6.46 9.11
C TYR A 115 1.65 -7.91 9.06
N THR A 116 0.35 -8.06 9.30
CA THR A 116 -0.37 -9.33 9.20
C THR A 116 -1.52 -9.21 8.19
N PRO A 117 -2.19 -10.31 7.82
CA PRO A 117 -3.38 -10.23 6.96
C PRO A 117 -4.47 -9.28 7.49
N VAL A 118 -4.56 -9.06 8.81
CA VAL A 118 -5.49 -8.10 9.42
C VAL A 118 -5.19 -6.67 8.98
N GLN A 119 -3.93 -6.22 9.08
CA GLN A 119 -3.53 -4.88 8.63
C GLN A 119 -3.73 -4.69 7.12
N VAL A 120 -3.41 -5.73 6.34
CA VAL A 120 -3.66 -5.71 4.88
C VAL A 120 -5.16 -5.55 4.58
N MET A 121 -6.01 -6.34 5.25
CA MET A 121 -7.46 -6.28 5.08
C MET A 121 -8.04 -4.92 5.44
N ALA A 122 -7.53 -4.26 6.48
CA ALA A 122 -7.99 -2.93 6.88
C ALA A 122 -7.85 -1.91 5.73
N LEU A 123 -6.68 -1.88 5.07
CA LEU A 123 -6.47 -1.01 3.90
C LEU A 123 -7.29 -1.46 2.68
N VAL A 124 -7.41 -2.77 2.43
CA VAL A 124 -8.22 -3.29 1.32
C VAL A 124 -9.70 -2.92 1.49
N LYS A 125 -10.23 -2.89 2.73
CA LYS A 125 -11.60 -2.42 3.02
C LYS A 125 -11.77 -0.94 2.65
N ILE A 126 -10.79 -0.09 2.93
CA ILE A 126 -10.80 1.34 2.53
C ILE A 126 -10.83 1.46 1.00
N ILE A 127 -9.99 0.72 0.27
CA ILE A 127 -9.98 0.73 -1.20
C ILE A 127 -11.32 0.24 -1.74
N ASN A 128 -11.88 -0.84 -1.17
CA ASN A 128 -13.16 -1.39 -1.61
C ASN A 128 -14.32 -0.40 -1.39
N GLN A 129 -14.31 0.35 -0.28
CA GLN A 129 -15.27 1.42 -0.05
C GLN A 129 -15.15 2.50 -1.14
N ARG A 130 -13.93 2.99 -1.36
CA ARG A 130 -13.64 4.00 -2.40
C ARG A 130 -14.07 3.58 -3.80
N VAL A 131 -13.83 2.32 -4.19
CA VAL A 131 -14.35 1.80 -5.47
C VAL A 131 -15.88 1.73 -5.47
N GLY A 132 -16.50 1.39 -4.34
CA GLY A 132 -17.96 1.44 -4.18
C GLY A 132 -18.53 2.84 -4.38
N ASP A 133 -17.83 3.87 -3.89
CA ASP A 133 -18.21 5.28 -4.09
C ASP A 133 -18.15 5.65 -5.58
N VAL A 134 -17.09 5.25 -6.30
CA VAL A 134 -17.00 5.42 -7.77
C VAL A 134 -18.14 4.69 -8.48
N LYS A 135 -18.42 3.44 -8.07
CA LYS A 135 -19.46 2.61 -8.67
C LYS A 135 -20.84 3.29 -8.55
N SER A 136 -21.15 3.81 -7.36
CA SER A 136 -22.38 4.57 -7.11
C SER A 136 -22.43 5.84 -7.96
N ALA A 137 -21.32 6.58 -8.07
CA ALA A 137 -21.24 7.82 -8.85
C ALA A 137 -21.51 7.61 -10.35
N VAL A 138 -21.22 6.42 -10.89
CA VAL A 138 -21.52 6.06 -12.29
C VAL A 138 -22.87 5.33 -12.46
N GLY A 139 -23.71 5.32 -11.42
CA GLY A 139 -25.07 4.75 -11.46
C GLY A 139 -25.12 3.21 -11.39
N LEU A 140 -24.08 2.56 -10.87
CA LEU A 140 -24.04 1.12 -10.67
C LEU A 140 -24.30 0.76 -9.19
N SER A 141 -24.98 -0.36 -8.92
CA SER A 141 -25.29 -0.80 -7.55
C SER A 141 -24.02 -1.10 -6.74
N PRO A 142 -23.83 -0.54 -5.54
CA PRO A 142 -22.62 -0.76 -4.73
C PRO A 142 -22.57 -2.14 -4.04
N ALA A 143 -23.68 -2.89 -4.03
CA ALA A 143 -23.82 -4.11 -3.27
C ALA A 143 -23.31 -5.33 -4.05
N ASP A 144 -22.06 -5.70 -3.78
CA ASP A 144 -21.49 -6.99 -4.19
C ASP A 144 -20.88 -7.67 -2.97
N LYS A 145 -21.12 -8.98 -2.81
CA LYS A 145 -20.49 -9.79 -1.75
C LYS A 145 -19.21 -10.44 -2.30
N PRO A 146 -18.13 -10.52 -1.51
CA PRO A 146 -16.93 -11.26 -1.92
C PRO A 146 -17.25 -12.75 -2.07
N SER A 147 -16.60 -13.41 -3.03
CA SER A 147 -16.79 -14.85 -3.23
C SER A 147 -16.10 -15.66 -2.13
N SER A 148 -16.82 -16.62 -1.53
CA SER A 148 -16.30 -17.55 -0.51
C SER A 148 -15.51 -18.74 -1.10
N LYS A 149 -15.36 -18.81 -2.43
CA LYS A 149 -14.78 -19.98 -3.11
C LYS A 149 -13.25 -20.07 -3.06
N TYR A 150 -12.58 -19.01 -2.63
CA TYR A 150 -11.13 -18.95 -2.64
C TYR A 150 -10.56 -19.68 -1.42
N LYS A 151 -9.71 -20.66 -1.66
CA LYS A 151 -8.98 -21.43 -0.65
C LYS A 151 -7.51 -21.53 -1.04
N ASN A 152 -6.66 -21.78 -0.05
CA ASN A 152 -5.22 -22.05 -0.21
C ASN A 152 -4.47 -20.91 -0.92
N LYS A 153 -4.88 -19.66 -0.69
CA LYS A 153 -4.17 -18.48 -1.18
C LYS A 153 -3.00 -18.18 -0.27
N GLN A 154 -1.95 -17.69 -0.92
CA GLN A 154 -0.73 -17.20 -0.32
C GLN A 154 -0.61 -15.69 -0.56
N PRO A 155 0.26 -14.98 0.18
CA PRO A 155 0.44 -13.55 0.00
C PRO A 155 0.80 -13.15 -1.44
N ILE A 156 1.58 -13.96 -2.17
CA ILE A 156 1.88 -13.73 -3.60
C ILE A 156 0.61 -13.67 -4.45
N ASN A 157 -0.39 -14.52 -4.17
CA ASN A 157 -1.65 -14.48 -4.93
C ASN A 157 -2.39 -13.17 -4.71
N VAL A 158 -2.37 -12.65 -3.48
CA VAL A 158 -2.95 -11.34 -3.17
C VAL A 158 -2.18 -10.22 -3.87
N TYR A 159 -0.84 -10.28 -3.84
CA TYR A 159 0.02 -9.32 -4.52
C TYR A 159 -0.28 -9.24 -6.02
N VAL A 160 -0.37 -10.39 -6.70
CA VAL A 160 -0.71 -10.44 -8.14
C VAL A 160 -2.16 -10.03 -8.41
N ALA A 161 -3.09 -10.32 -7.51
CA ALA A 161 -4.46 -9.80 -7.64
C ALA A 161 -4.49 -8.26 -7.58
N LEU A 162 -3.61 -7.63 -6.79
CA LEU A 162 -3.48 -6.17 -6.74
C LEU A 162 -2.85 -5.60 -8.03
N ASP A 163 -1.96 -6.34 -8.70
CA ASP A 163 -1.48 -5.96 -10.04
C ASP A 163 -2.61 -5.85 -11.06
N ARG A 164 -3.58 -6.78 -11.00
CA ARG A 164 -4.78 -6.69 -11.83
C ARG A 164 -5.60 -5.44 -11.51
N VAL A 165 -5.77 -5.11 -10.23
CA VAL A 165 -6.48 -3.91 -9.79
C VAL A 165 -5.81 -2.64 -10.35
N GLU A 166 -4.49 -2.52 -10.23
CA GLU A 166 -3.74 -1.39 -10.82
C GLU A 166 -3.92 -1.29 -12.34
N LEU A 167 -3.88 -2.40 -13.07
CA LEU A 167 -4.09 -2.39 -14.52
C LEU A 167 -5.50 -1.89 -14.88
N LEU A 168 -6.52 -2.34 -14.15
CA LEU A 168 -7.90 -1.85 -14.30
C LEU A 168 -8.01 -0.36 -13.97
N LEU A 169 -7.38 0.11 -12.90
CA LEU A 169 -7.37 1.53 -12.53
C LEU A 169 -6.72 2.39 -13.63
N ARG A 170 -5.60 1.95 -14.21
CA ARG A 170 -4.95 2.65 -15.34
C ARG A 170 -5.86 2.73 -16.55
N GLN A 171 -6.56 1.65 -16.86
CA GLN A 171 -7.54 1.63 -17.95
C GLN A 171 -8.74 2.57 -17.72
N LEU A 172 -9.07 2.85 -16.46
CA LEU A 172 -10.06 3.84 -16.06
C LEU A 172 -9.51 5.28 -15.99
N GLY A 173 -8.26 5.50 -16.41
CA GLY A 173 -7.64 6.82 -16.45
C GLY A 173 -6.85 7.20 -15.19
N ALA A 174 -6.60 6.27 -14.26
CA ALA A 174 -5.70 6.55 -13.15
C ALA A 174 -4.28 6.84 -13.70
N PRO A 175 -3.58 7.86 -13.18
CA PRO A 175 -2.28 8.25 -13.70
C PRO A 175 -1.27 7.12 -13.52
N SER A 176 -0.47 6.87 -14.56
CA SER A 176 0.64 5.93 -14.46
C SER A 176 1.71 6.43 -13.51
N VAL A 177 2.50 5.51 -12.94
CA VAL A 177 3.68 5.84 -12.14
C VAL A 177 4.64 6.71 -12.95
N GLN A 178 5.06 7.83 -12.38
CA GLN A 178 6.05 8.74 -12.95
C GLN A 178 7.36 8.73 -12.12
N PRO A 179 8.49 9.22 -12.65
CA PRO A 179 9.74 9.28 -11.91
C PRO A 179 9.66 9.95 -10.52
N PRO A 180 8.89 11.05 -10.30
CA PRO A 180 8.70 11.60 -8.96
C PRO A 180 8.08 10.64 -7.95
N ASP A 181 7.22 9.71 -8.40
CA ASP A 181 6.61 8.69 -7.53
C ASP A 181 7.65 7.66 -7.07
N VAL A 182 8.54 7.26 -7.98
CA VAL A 182 9.68 6.38 -7.66
C VAL A 182 10.66 7.09 -6.73
N LEU A 183 10.92 8.38 -6.98
CA LEU A 183 11.84 9.20 -6.20
C LEU A 183 11.39 9.33 -4.74
N GLN A 184 10.09 9.56 -4.51
CA GLN A 184 9.50 9.59 -3.17
C GLN A 184 9.82 8.30 -2.39
N ARG A 185 9.69 7.12 -3.01
CA ARG A 185 10.05 5.86 -2.36
C ARG A 185 11.54 5.69 -2.15
N ALA A 186 12.36 6.13 -3.12
CA ALA A 186 13.81 6.05 -2.98
C ALA A 186 14.29 6.89 -1.78
N GLN A 187 13.67 8.05 -1.54
CA GLN A 187 13.90 8.86 -0.35
C GLN A 187 13.48 8.16 0.94
N MET A 188 12.36 7.43 0.95
CA MET A 188 11.94 6.61 2.09
C MET A 188 12.94 5.49 2.39
N ILE A 189 13.45 4.82 1.36
CA ILE A 189 14.53 3.81 1.49
C ILE A 189 15.78 4.44 2.11
N VAL A 190 16.20 5.61 1.62
CA VAL A 190 17.34 6.34 2.20
C VAL A 190 17.09 6.67 3.67
N HIS A 191 15.89 7.14 4.03
CA HIS A 191 15.55 7.43 5.42
C HIS A 191 15.66 6.20 6.33
N LEU A 192 15.10 5.06 5.90
CA LEU A 192 15.16 3.80 6.64
C LEU A 192 16.59 3.28 6.80
N LEU A 193 17.42 3.37 5.76
CA LEU A 193 18.82 2.98 5.82
C LEU A 193 19.64 3.94 6.68
N SER A 194 19.41 5.25 6.58
CA SER A 194 20.04 6.22 7.48
C SER A 194 19.68 5.95 8.94
N ASN A 195 18.45 5.55 9.24
CA ASN A 195 18.05 5.19 10.61
C ASN A 195 18.77 3.93 11.13
N LEU A 196 18.90 2.89 10.30
CA LEU A 196 19.72 1.73 10.63
C LEU A 196 21.18 2.16 10.84
N CYS A 197 21.76 2.92 9.90
CA CYS A 197 23.11 3.44 10.01
C CYS A 197 23.37 4.21 11.31
N LYS A 198 22.42 5.05 11.75
CA LYS A 198 22.50 5.75 13.04
C LYS A 198 22.54 4.79 14.22
N SER A 199 21.73 3.74 14.17
CA SER A 199 21.66 2.70 15.23
C SER A 199 22.99 1.94 15.35
N TYR A 200 23.71 1.75 14.25
CA TYR A 200 24.98 1.04 14.18
C TYR A 200 26.21 1.96 14.00
N LYS A 201 26.06 3.27 14.22
CA LYS A 201 27.16 4.27 14.16
C LYS A 201 28.00 4.19 12.87
N CYS A 202 27.33 4.15 11.72
CA CYS A 202 27.99 4.17 10.43
C CYS A 202 28.66 5.52 10.13
N ASP A 203 29.64 5.50 9.23
CA ASP A 203 30.33 6.73 8.82
C ASP A 203 29.37 7.67 8.09
N ASP A 204 29.55 8.98 8.23
CA ASP A 204 28.72 9.95 7.51
C ASP A 204 29.02 9.92 6.00
N LEU A 205 27.97 9.80 5.20
CA LEU A 205 28.06 9.78 3.75
C LEU A 205 27.24 10.91 3.15
N SER A 206 27.84 11.62 2.19
CA SER A 206 27.15 12.63 1.38
C SER A 206 26.60 12.02 0.08
N LYS A 207 25.48 12.59 -0.38
CA LYS A 207 24.94 12.33 -1.72
C LYS A 207 25.89 12.88 -2.77
N ARG A 208 26.07 12.15 -3.87
CA ARG A 208 26.84 12.64 -5.02
C ARG A 208 26.06 13.74 -5.74
N PRO A 209 26.73 14.79 -6.26
CA PRO A 209 26.07 15.77 -7.11
C PRO A 209 25.53 15.11 -8.38
N VAL A 210 24.41 15.62 -8.91
CA VAL A 210 23.91 15.20 -10.21
C VAL A 210 24.55 16.08 -11.27
N SER A 211 25.27 15.48 -12.22
CA SER A 211 25.65 16.17 -13.45
C SER A 211 24.52 16.03 -14.47
N GLY A 212 24.02 17.15 -15.00
CA GLY A 212 22.97 17.20 -16.02
C GLY A 212 23.36 16.56 -17.35
N ILE A 213 24.64 16.23 -17.54
CA ILE A 213 25.18 15.66 -18.77
C ILE A 213 24.86 14.15 -18.89
N ASN A 214 24.58 13.47 -17.76
CA ASN A 214 24.42 12.02 -17.74
C ASN A 214 22.93 11.62 -17.66
N LEU A 215 22.27 11.58 -18.82
CA LEU A 215 20.88 11.15 -18.93
C LEU A 215 20.72 9.67 -18.52
N LYS A 216 20.09 9.41 -17.37
CA LYS A 216 19.70 8.04 -16.98
C LYS A 216 18.33 7.70 -17.54
N ARG A 217 18.17 6.43 -17.90
CA ARG A 217 16.89 5.81 -18.29
C ARG A 217 16.40 4.90 -17.16
N PRO A 218 15.10 4.55 -17.09
CA PRO A 218 14.56 3.66 -16.04
C PRO A 218 15.32 2.34 -15.89
N ILE A 219 15.81 1.74 -16.98
CA ILE A 219 16.65 0.54 -16.95
C ILE A 219 17.91 0.69 -16.07
N LYS A 220 18.53 1.89 -16.05
CA LYS A 220 19.71 2.14 -15.20
C LYS A 220 19.34 2.26 -13.73
N VAL A 221 18.17 2.80 -13.43
CA VAL A 221 17.62 2.80 -12.06
C VAL A 221 17.35 1.36 -11.63
N TYR A 222 16.67 0.59 -12.48
CA TYR A 222 16.35 -0.82 -12.22
C TYR A 222 17.58 -1.69 -11.94
N GLN A 223 18.63 -1.56 -12.76
CA GLN A 223 19.92 -2.23 -12.52
C GLN A 223 20.52 -1.86 -11.16
N GLU A 224 20.45 -0.57 -10.77
CA GLU A 224 20.98 -0.11 -9.49
C GLU A 224 20.15 -0.60 -8.30
N VAL A 225 18.83 -0.74 -8.47
CA VAL A 225 17.92 -1.32 -7.48
C VAL A 225 18.29 -2.78 -7.20
N PHE A 226 18.63 -3.59 -8.21
CA PHE A 226 19.06 -4.98 -7.99
C PHE A 226 20.40 -5.08 -7.26
N LYS A 227 21.37 -4.20 -7.55
CA LYS A 227 22.61 -4.12 -6.76
C LYS A 227 22.34 -3.74 -5.30
N LEU A 228 21.36 -2.88 -5.05
CA LEU A 228 20.93 -2.57 -3.69
C LEU A 228 20.37 -3.82 -2.99
N ILE A 229 19.52 -4.61 -3.66
CA ILE A 229 18.97 -5.86 -3.12
C ILE A 229 20.08 -6.84 -2.72
N GLU A 230 21.11 -7.00 -3.54
CA GLU A 230 22.27 -7.86 -3.23
C GLU A 230 22.95 -7.42 -1.93
N VAL A 231 23.25 -6.13 -1.79
CA VAL A 231 23.86 -5.59 -0.56
C VAL A 231 22.92 -5.72 0.65
N LEU A 232 21.62 -5.50 0.47
CA LEU A 232 20.64 -5.66 1.55
C LEU A 232 20.55 -7.10 2.03
N ASN A 233 20.70 -8.08 1.13
CA ASN A 233 20.79 -9.49 1.52
C ASN A 233 22.03 -9.78 2.37
N GLU A 234 23.17 -9.13 2.10
CA GLU A 234 24.36 -9.25 2.95
C GLU A 234 24.15 -8.59 4.32
N VAL A 235 23.54 -7.40 4.35
CA VAL A 235 23.20 -6.69 5.58
C VAL A 235 22.27 -7.54 6.44
N GLU A 236 21.19 -8.06 5.86
CA GLU A 236 20.17 -8.87 6.56
C GLU A 236 20.80 -10.05 7.30
N LYS A 237 21.72 -10.77 6.65
CA LYS A 237 22.39 -11.94 7.23
C LYS A 237 23.24 -11.61 8.46
N LYS A 238 23.74 -10.38 8.55
CA LYS A 238 24.61 -9.89 9.63
C LYS A 238 23.86 -9.13 10.73
N LEU A 239 22.60 -8.75 10.50
CA LEU A 239 21.81 -8.08 11.52
C LEU A 239 21.54 -9.01 12.72
N PRO A 240 21.47 -8.48 13.96
CA PRO A 240 21.15 -9.26 15.15
C PRO A 240 19.80 -9.99 15.05
N SER A 241 18.79 -9.33 14.49
CA SER A 241 17.46 -9.91 14.26
C SER A 241 17.16 -9.99 12.76
N ARG A 242 17.02 -11.22 12.26
CA ARG A 242 16.70 -11.49 10.86
C ARG A 242 15.22 -11.31 10.55
N ILE A 243 14.91 -10.90 9.33
CA ILE A 243 13.52 -10.79 8.88
C ILE A 243 13.04 -12.15 8.36
N GLU A 244 11.76 -12.46 8.56
CA GLU A 244 11.18 -13.70 8.07
C GLU A 244 11.28 -13.77 6.53
N GLY A 245 11.97 -14.81 6.03
CA GLY A 245 12.22 -15.02 4.59
C GLY A 245 13.35 -14.20 3.98
N GLY A 246 14.06 -13.39 4.76
CA GLY A 246 15.11 -12.51 4.26
C GLY A 246 14.60 -11.42 3.31
N VAL A 247 15.52 -10.81 2.56
CA VAL A 247 15.21 -9.78 1.56
C VAL A 247 14.71 -10.44 0.28
N LEU A 248 13.53 -10.04 -0.18
CA LEU A 248 12.96 -10.55 -1.41
C LEU A 248 13.63 -9.89 -2.62
N ALA A 249 14.43 -10.65 -3.35
CA ALA A 249 14.82 -10.31 -4.71
C ALA A 249 13.74 -10.81 -5.67
N PRO A 250 13.02 -9.98 -6.46
CA PRO A 250 12.05 -10.43 -7.46
C PRO A 250 12.70 -10.87 -8.78
N LYS A 251 11.95 -11.46 -9.71
CA LYS A 251 12.50 -11.95 -11.00
C LYS A 251 12.95 -10.76 -11.81
N LEU A 252 14.10 -10.89 -12.47
CA LEU A 252 14.53 -9.88 -13.44
C LEU A 252 13.54 -9.86 -14.60
N GLU A 253 12.94 -8.70 -14.85
CA GLU A 253 12.13 -8.45 -16.03
C GLU A 253 13.06 -8.26 -17.24
N THR A 254 12.81 -9.01 -18.31
CA THR A 254 13.60 -8.98 -19.55
C THR A 254 13.01 -8.03 -20.61
N GLY A 255 11.84 -7.45 -20.35
CA GLY A 255 11.14 -6.55 -21.27
C GLY A 255 11.52 -5.07 -21.11
N LEU A 256 10.69 -4.19 -21.68
CA LEU A 256 10.84 -2.74 -21.55
C LEU A 256 10.65 -2.32 -20.08
N ILE A 257 11.72 -1.83 -19.47
CA ILE A 257 11.67 -1.29 -18.11
C ILE A 257 11.11 0.14 -18.12
N ILE A 258 9.97 0.32 -17.47
CA ILE A 258 9.29 1.60 -17.28
C ILE A 258 9.29 2.01 -15.78
N PRO A 259 8.94 3.26 -15.43
CA PRO A 259 8.89 3.69 -14.02
C PRO A 259 8.01 2.81 -13.12
N ASP A 260 6.92 2.25 -13.67
CA ASP A 260 6.04 1.29 -12.97
C ASP A 260 6.81 0.05 -12.50
N THR A 261 7.58 -0.58 -13.39
CA THR A 261 8.45 -1.72 -13.08
C THR A 261 9.43 -1.37 -11.95
N VAL A 262 10.09 -0.22 -12.04
CA VAL A 262 11.04 0.22 -11.01
C VAL A 262 10.33 0.44 -9.66
N ASN A 263 9.17 1.10 -9.69
CA ASN A 263 8.38 1.40 -8.49
C ASN A 263 7.92 0.14 -7.75
N LYS A 264 7.56 -0.92 -8.47
CA LYS A 264 7.16 -2.21 -7.86
C LYS A 264 8.32 -2.84 -7.10
N VAL A 265 9.50 -2.94 -7.72
CA VAL A 265 10.69 -3.52 -7.07
C VAL A 265 11.15 -2.67 -5.89
N VAL A 266 11.16 -1.33 -6.04
CA VAL A 266 11.44 -0.40 -4.95
C VAL A 266 10.43 -0.55 -3.80
N GLY A 267 9.16 -0.83 -4.11
CA GLY A 267 8.13 -1.14 -3.10
C GLY A 267 8.44 -2.42 -2.31
N ILE A 268 8.96 -3.47 -2.96
CA ILE A 268 9.38 -4.69 -2.27
C ILE A 268 10.52 -4.39 -1.29
N ILE A 269 11.56 -3.69 -1.75
CA ILE A 269 12.70 -3.29 -0.90
C ILE A 269 12.24 -2.46 0.29
N LEU A 270 11.31 -1.52 0.06
CA LEU A 270 10.78 -0.68 1.11
C LEU A 270 10.07 -1.50 2.19
N ALA A 271 9.29 -2.52 1.80
CA ALA A 271 8.63 -3.42 2.75
C ALA A 271 9.62 -4.23 3.58
N ASP A 272 10.70 -4.75 2.98
CA ASP A 272 11.76 -5.47 3.71
C ASP A 272 12.52 -4.54 4.66
N LEU A 273 12.85 -3.32 4.23
CA LEU A 273 13.54 -2.34 5.08
C LEU A 273 12.68 -1.84 6.25
N ILE A 274 11.36 -1.76 6.08
CA ILE A 274 10.44 -1.46 7.19
C ILE A 274 10.53 -2.56 8.24
N GLU A 275 10.50 -3.83 7.83
CA GLU A 275 10.61 -4.96 8.76
C GLU A 275 12.00 -5.03 9.42
N MET A 276 13.07 -4.74 8.69
CA MET A 276 14.42 -4.61 9.27
C MET A 276 14.47 -3.50 10.31
N ASN A 277 13.87 -2.33 10.04
CA ASN A 277 13.82 -1.22 10.99
C ASN A 277 12.95 -1.53 12.21
N ARG A 278 11.87 -2.30 12.04
CA ARG A 278 11.04 -2.77 13.16
C ARG A 278 11.83 -3.63 14.13
N LEU A 279 12.67 -4.53 13.59
CA LEU A 279 13.43 -5.50 14.38
C LEU A 279 14.75 -4.94 14.94
N ASN A 280 15.43 -4.10 14.17
CA ASN A 280 16.82 -3.70 14.44
C ASN A 280 17.00 -2.19 14.57
N GLY A 281 15.96 -1.41 14.24
CA GLY A 281 15.94 0.04 14.36
C GLY A 281 15.10 0.50 15.54
N LYS A 282 15.09 1.83 15.76
CA LYS A 282 14.26 2.49 16.78
C LYS A 282 13.11 3.31 16.19
N LEU A 283 12.86 3.17 14.89
CA LEU A 283 11.88 3.97 14.18
C LEU A 283 10.49 3.32 14.30
N THR A 284 9.48 4.10 14.71
CA THR A 284 8.11 3.62 14.92
C THR A 284 7.16 4.06 13.82
N THR A 285 7.50 5.13 13.10
CA THR A 285 6.72 5.67 11.98
C THR A 285 7.63 6.15 10.86
N LEU A 286 7.15 6.07 9.64
CA LEU A 286 7.81 6.55 8.44
C LEU A 286 6.86 7.51 7.72
N ASP A 287 7.24 8.78 7.67
CA ASP A 287 6.51 9.78 6.91
C ASP A 287 6.72 9.56 5.41
N ILE A 288 5.65 9.70 4.63
CA ILE A 288 5.75 9.68 3.18
C ILE A 288 6.11 11.10 2.72
N PRO A 289 7.31 11.31 2.13
CA PRO A 289 7.74 12.64 1.70
C PRO A 289 6.75 13.26 0.72
N ARG A 290 6.61 14.58 0.69
CA ARG A 290 5.77 15.23 -0.32
C ARG A 290 6.27 14.87 -1.73
N ARG A 291 5.34 14.47 -2.60
CA ARG A 291 5.64 14.22 -4.02
C ARG A 291 6.18 15.51 -4.65
N MET A 292 7.37 15.45 -5.21
CA MET A 292 7.94 16.58 -5.96
C MET A 292 7.22 16.73 -7.29
N GLY A 293 6.95 17.98 -7.71
CA GLY A 293 6.34 18.25 -9.01
C GLY A 293 7.28 17.94 -10.18
N HIS A 294 8.59 18.01 -9.92
CA HIS A 294 9.66 17.63 -10.84
C HIS A 294 10.37 16.37 -10.32
N GLY A 295 10.88 15.56 -11.25
CA GLY A 295 11.64 14.36 -10.93
C GLY A 295 12.05 13.64 -12.20
N SER A 296 13.30 13.18 -12.23
CA SER A 296 13.94 12.56 -13.38
C SER A 296 14.56 11.22 -13.00
N PRO A 297 14.75 10.29 -13.96
CA PRO A 297 15.39 9.01 -13.65
C PRO A 297 16.81 9.13 -13.07
N ILE A 298 17.54 10.22 -13.37
CA ILE A 298 18.87 10.46 -12.78
C ILE A 298 18.79 10.79 -11.29
N GLU A 299 17.78 11.54 -10.85
CA GLU A 299 17.55 11.82 -9.42
C GLU A 299 17.15 10.55 -8.67
N VAL A 300 16.27 9.72 -9.27
CA VAL A 300 15.92 8.41 -8.70
C VAL A 300 17.16 7.54 -8.59
N TRP A 301 17.96 7.44 -9.66
CA TRP A 301 19.21 6.67 -9.65
C TRP A 301 20.16 7.16 -8.55
N ARG A 302 20.31 8.49 -8.36
CA ARG A 302 21.14 9.05 -7.29
C ARG A 302 20.68 8.61 -5.90
N GLU A 303 19.38 8.65 -5.62
CA GLU A 303 18.86 8.23 -4.32
C GLU A 303 19.09 6.73 -4.09
N ILE A 304 18.92 5.89 -5.11
CA ILE A 304 19.18 4.45 -5.01
C ILE A 304 20.68 4.13 -4.88
N ASP A 305 21.57 4.81 -5.62
CA ASP A 305 23.03 4.68 -5.45
C ASP A 305 23.45 5.10 -4.04
N PHE A 306 22.88 6.19 -3.52
CA PHE A 306 23.14 6.64 -2.16
C PHE A 306 22.64 5.63 -1.12
N ALA A 307 21.42 5.10 -1.28
CA ALA A 307 20.91 4.01 -0.46
C ALA A 307 21.84 2.79 -0.47
N ARG A 308 22.34 2.38 -1.64
CA ARG A 308 23.29 1.26 -1.75
C ARG A 308 24.60 1.54 -1.02
N ARG A 309 25.12 2.76 -1.11
CA ARG A 309 26.32 3.17 -0.36
C ARG A 309 26.09 3.17 1.15
N LEU A 310 24.92 3.59 1.62
CA LEU A 310 24.53 3.47 3.03
C LEU A 310 24.47 2.00 3.47
N ALA A 311 23.84 1.13 2.68
CA ALA A 311 23.78 -0.30 2.98
C ALA A 311 25.16 -0.95 3.02
N LEU A 312 26.07 -0.60 2.10
CA LEU A 312 27.46 -1.07 2.11
C LEU A 312 28.23 -0.58 3.34
N ASN A 313 27.99 0.66 3.77
CA ASN A 313 28.60 1.20 4.99
C ASN A 313 28.08 0.47 6.23
N LEU A 314 26.77 0.25 6.31
CA LEU A 314 26.15 -0.56 7.34
C LEU A 314 26.74 -1.97 7.41
N ALA A 315 26.87 -2.66 6.27
CA ALA A 315 27.44 -4.00 6.18
C ALA A 315 28.90 -4.11 6.68
N LYS A 316 29.65 -2.99 6.77
CA LYS A 316 31.00 -2.94 7.32
C LYS A 316 31.04 -2.73 8.84
N LYS A 317 29.95 -2.21 9.41
CA LYS A 317 29.85 -1.81 10.83
C LYS A 317 29.16 -2.86 11.68
N ILE A 318 28.34 -3.71 11.05
CA ILE A 318 27.79 -4.95 11.63
C ILE A 318 28.70 -6.13 11.33
#